data_AF-A0A9D1Y3W5-F1
#
_entry.id   AF-A0A9D1Y3W5-F1
#
_cell.length_a   1.000
_cell.length_b   1.000
_cell.length_c   1.000
_cell.angle_alpha   90.00
_cell.angle_beta   90.00
_cell.angle_gamma   90.00
#
_symmetry.space_group_name_H-M   'P 1'
#
loop_
_entity.id
_entity.type
_entity.pdbx_description
1 polymer ?
#
loop_
_entity_poly.entity_id
_entity_poly.type
_entity_poly.pdbx_seq_one_letter_code
_entity_poly.pdbx_strand_id
1 'polypeptide(L)'
;MSEIREDGSSFVGYEYKEIPAGGPYAALCLDGYEQFGWVLDERTGEDALRTGKGRLILKRDRKIVNKVELTRLQRHFEACIRELEALEQSKTSKASIAAIAVGLVGTAFLAGSTFAVTHQPPMIPLCILLAIPGFLGWIVPWFLYRAMVRRRSRVVEKLLEKKYNEIDEICQKGHQLLT
;
A
#
# COMPACT_ATOMS: atom_id res chain seq x y z
N MET A 1 59.77 -23.87 8.03
CA MET A 1 59.74 -22.41 7.78
C MET A 1 58.93 -22.18 6.51
N SER A 2 58.10 -21.13 6.47
CA SER A 2 57.09 -20.72 5.46
C SER A 2 55.81 -21.58 5.43
N GLU A 3 54.92 -21.40 6.40
CA GLU A 3 53.82 -20.40 6.44
C GLU A 3 52.52 -20.95 5.82
N ILE A 4 51.71 -21.53 6.71
CA ILE A 4 50.30 -21.82 6.48
C ILE A 4 49.60 -20.45 6.53
N ARG A 5 49.10 -19.97 5.39
CA ARG A 5 48.20 -18.79 5.35
C ARG A 5 46.84 -19.25 5.86
N GLU A 6 46.55 -18.94 7.12
CA GLU A 6 45.19 -18.75 7.61
C GLU A 6 44.55 -17.62 6.80
N ASP A 7 43.60 -17.96 5.92
CA ASP A 7 42.57 -17.01 5.51
C ASP A 7 41.24 -17.54 6.04
N GLY A 8 40.87 -17.03 7.21
CA GLY A 8 39.71 -17.45 7.99
C GLY A 8 38.40 -16.96 7.38
N SER A 9 38.02 -17.45 6.20
CA SER A 9 36.63 -17.34 5.75
C SER A 9 35.78 -18.34 6.54
N SER A 10 35.41 -17.98 7.77
CA SER A 10 34.44 -18.75 8.54
C SER A 10 33.20 -18.94 7.66
N PHE A 11 32.72 -20.18 7.50
CA PHE A 11 31.52 -20.44 6.69
C PHE A 11 30.36 -19.57 7.19
N VAL A 12 29.94 -18.63 6.35
CA VAL A 12 28.79 -17.76 6.58
C VAL A 12 27.60 -18.35 5.84
N GLY A 13 26.65 -18.91 6.58
CA GLY A 13 25.36 -19.28 6.03
C GLY A 13 24.51 -18.03 5.82
N TYR A 14 23.86 -17.89 4.66
CA TYR A 14 22.94 -16.79 4.39
C TYR A 14 21.49 -17.22 4.55
N GLU A 15 20.67 -16.33 5.11
CA GLU A 15 19.22 -16.37 5.02
C GLU A 15 18.76 -15.53 3.84
N TYR A 16 17.75 -16.02 3.12
CA TYR A 16 17.19 -15.33 1.96
C TYR A 16 15.76 -14.91 2.26
N LYS A 17 15.36 -13.74 1.76
CA LYS A 17 14.00 -13.24 1.87
C LYS A 17 13.59 -12.55 0.58
N GLU A 18 12.38 -12.85 0.13
CA GLU A 18 11.80 -12.22 -1.04
C GLU A 18 10.84 -11.10 -0.63
N ILE A 19 10.96 -9.95 -1.26
CA ILE A 19 10.02 -8.82 -1.13
C ILE A 19 9.52 -8.39 -2.52
N PRO A 20 8.28 -7.91 -2.66
CA PRO A 20 7.79 -7.41 -3.94
C PRO A 20 8.58 -6.16 -4.37
N ALA A 21 9.06 -6.15 -5.63
CA ALA A 21 9.82 -5.03 -6.19
C ALA A 21 8.94 -3.83 -6.60
N GLY A 22 7.63 -4.04 -6.65
CA GLY A 22 6.65 -3.03 -7.07
C GLY A 22 5.75 -2.59 -5.92
N GLY A 23 5.50 -1.30 -5.82
CA GLY A 23 4.59 -0.69 -4.86
C GLY A 23 5.10 0.67 -4.35
N PRO A 24 4.22 1.55 -3.86
CA PRO A 24 4.59 2.87 -3.36
C PRO A 24 5.55 2.79 -2.14
N TYR A 25 5.53 1.68 -1.41
CA TYR A 25 6.35 1.46 -0.21
C TYR A 25 7.54 0.51 -0.42
N ALA A 26 7.81 0.07 -1.66
CA ALA A 26 8.86 -0.92 -1.92
C ALA A 26 10.27 -0.40 -1.56
N ALA A 27 10.57 0.87 -1.89
CA ALA A 27 11.83 1.52 -1.53
C ALA A 27 11.98 1.66 0.00
N LEU A 28 10.93 2.13 0.68
CA LEU A 28 10.91 2.26 2.14
C LEU A 28 11.15 0.91 2.85
N CYS A 29 10.54 -0.16 2.32
CA CYS A 29 10.78 -1.51 2.82
C CYS A 29 12.24 -1.92 2.64
N LEU A 30 12.83 -1.65 1.47
CA LEU A 30 14.23 -1.97 1.19
C LEU A 30 15.17 -1.25 2.18
N ASP A 31 15.01 0.06 2.35
CA ASP A 31 15.81 0.88 3.28
C ASP A 31 15.64 0.40 4.73
N GLY A 32 14.41 0.06 5.14
CA GLY A 32 14.13 -0.48 6.47
C GLY A 32 14.78 -1.85 6.68
N TYR A 33 14.77 -2.73 5.67
CA TYR A 33 15.40 -4.05 5.75
C TYR A 33 16.93 -3.98 5.85
N GLU A 34 17.57 -2.99 5.22
CA GLU A 34 19.01 -2.73 5.40
C GLU A 34 19.36 -2.48 6.88
N GLN A 35 18.52 -1.73 7.59
CA GLN A 35 18.69 -1.46 9.03
C GLN A 35 18.45 -2.69 9.92
N PHE A 36 17.98 -3.81 9.35
CA PHE A 36 17.88 -5.13 10.00
C PHE A 36 18.95 -6.13 9.50
N GLY A 37 19.95 -5.65 8.75
CA GLY A 37 21.09 -6.42 8.27
C GLY A 37 20.83 -7.20 6.98
N TRP A 38 19.70 -6.94 6.31
CA TRP A 38 19.41 -7.52 5.01
C TRP A 38 20.07 -6.71 3.90
N VAL A 39 20.80 -7.37 3.02
CA VAL A 39 21.48 -6.75 1.88
C VAL A 39 20.78 -7.20 0.61
N LEU A 40 20.59 -6.30 -0.35
CA LEU A 40 20.06 -6.66 -1.65
C LEU A 40 21.03 -7.59 -2.40
N ASP A 41 20.51 -8.66 -2.99
CA ASP A 41 21.30 -9.46 -3.91
C ASP A 41 21.39 -8.75 -5.26
N GLU A 42 22.55 -8.14 -5.55
CA GLU A 42 22.80 -7.28 -6.72
C GLU A 42 22.32 -7.89 -8.04
N ARG A 43 22.54 -9.19 -8.25
CA ARG A 43 22.18 -9.88 -9.50
C ARG A 43 20.67 -9.96 -9.74
N THR A 44 19.90 -10.13 -8.68
CA THR A 44 18.43 -10.26 -8.77
C THR A 44 17.72 -8.93 -8.54
N GLY A 45 18.36 -8.04 -7.77
CA GLY A 45 17.86 -6.73 -7.41
C GLY A 45 17.80 -5.77 -8.59
N GLU A 46 18.87 -5.65 -9.36
CA GLU A 46 18.97 -4.67 -10.45
C GLU A 46 17.90 -4.88 -11.54
N ASP A 47 17.64 -6.12 -11.94
CA ASP A 47 16.63 -6.43 -12.97
C ASP A 47 15.20 -6.18 -12.46
N ALA A 48 14.92 -6.51 -11.21
CA ALA A 48 13.62 -6.32 -10.59
C ALA A 48 13.31 -4.83 -10.31
N LEU A 49 14.32 -4.04 -9.92
CA LEU A 49 14.24 -2.58 -9.76
C LEU A 49 14.07 -1.88 -11.11
N ARG A 50 14.80 -2.27 -12.16
CA ARG A 50 14.68 -1.68 -13.51
C ARG A 50 13.34 -1.97 -14.17
N THR A 51 12.80 -3.18 -13.97
CA THR A 51 11.54 -3.59 -14.59
C THR A 51 10.32 -3.12 -13.77
N GLY A 52 10.51 -2.76 -12.50
CA GLY A 52 9.43 -2.40 -11.57
C GLY A 52 8.41 -3.54 -11.34
N LYS A 53 8.75 -4.74 -11.82
CA LYS A 53 7.95 -5.96 -11.78
C LYS A 53 8.89 -7.10 -11.48
N GLY A 54 8.70 -7.74 -10.33
CA GLY A 54 9.56 -8.82 -9.87
C GLY A 54 9.56 -8.95 -8.35
N ARG A 55 10.40 -9.85 -7.86
CA ARG A 55 10.70 -10.01 -6.44
C ARG A 55 12.16 -9.63 -6.21
N LEU A 56 12.43 -8.79 -5.22
CA LEU A 56 13.78 -8.50 -4.76
C LEU A 56 14.17 -9.59 -3.76
N ILE A 57 15.33 -10.18 -3.97
CA ILE A 57 15.90 -11.16 -3.05
C ILE A 57 16.90 -10.43 -2.15
N LEU A 58 16.65 -10.51 -0.85
CA LEU A 58 17.51 -9.99 0.20
C LEU A 58 18.28 -11.15 0.83
N LYS A 59 19.57 -10.94 1.12
CA LYS A 59 20.46 -11.88 1.81
C LYS A 59 20.87 -11.31 3.16
N ARG A 60 20.94 -12.14 4.20
CA ARG A 60 21.39 -11.74 5.56
C ARG A 60 22.24 -12.84 6.19
N ASP A 61 23.25 -12.48 6.97
CA ASP A 61 24.05 -13.46 7.73
C ASP A 61 23.17 -14.19 8.76
N ARG A 62 23.36 -15.51 8.86
CA ARG A 62 22.65 -16.39 9.81
C ARG A 62 23.18 -16.28 11.25
N LYS A 63 24.39 -15.75 11.47
CA LYS A 63 25.04 -15.57 12.79
C LYS A 63 24.84 -14.16 13.38
N ILE A 64 23.59 -13.78 13.65
CA ILE A 64 23.27 -12.50 14.32
C ILE A 64 23.09 -12.74 15.82
N VAL A 65 23.79 -11.97 16.65
CA VAL A 65 23.81 -12.08 18.12
C VAL A 65 22.39 -11.90 18.71
N ASN A 66 21.64 -10.90 18.25
CA ASN A 66 20.30 -10.53 18.75
C ASN A 66 19.15 -10.93 17.81
N LYS A 67 19.22 -12.10 17.18
CA LYS A 67 18.26 -12.53 16.14
C LYS A 67 16.79 -12.49 16.57
N VAL A 68 16.48 -12.90 17.80
CA VAL A 68 15.09 -12.98 18.31
C VAL A 68 14.46 -11.59 18.42
N GLU A 69 15.23 -10.62 18.93
CA GLU A 69 14.79 -9.23 19.09
C GLU A 69 14.67 -8.52 17.74
N LEU A 70 15.66 -8.70 16.85
CA LEU A 70 15.56 -8.21 15.47
C LEU A 70 14.33 -8.75 14.75
N THR A 71 14.02 -10.04 14.91
CA THR A 71 12.84 -10.64 14.27
C THR A 71 11.53 -10.12 14.85
N ARG A 72 11.51 -9.73 16.13
CA ARG A 72 10.37 -9.07 16.76
C ARG A 72 10.20 -7.65 16.22
N LEU A 73 11.28 -6.90 16.13
CA LEU A 73 11.30 -5.52 15.66
C LEU A 73 10.96 -5.44 14.16
N GLN A 74 11.48 -6.36 13.36
CA GLN A 74 11.12 -6.53 11.95
C GLN A 74 9.63 -6.83 11.78
N ARG A 75 9.03 -7.71 12.61
CA ARG A 75 7.59 -7.97 12.58
C ARG A 75 6.76 -6.73 12.92
N HIS A 76 7.26 -5.89 13.84
CA HIS A 76 6.65 -4.63 14.19
C HIS A 76 6.69 -3.64 13.02
N PHE A 77 7.86 -3.47 12.39
CA PHE A 77 8.02 -2.67 11.16
C PHE A 77 7.05 -3.15 10.05
N GLU A 78 7.01 -4.45 9.78
CA GLU A 78 6.10 -5.01 8.78
C GLU A 78 4.61 -4.79 9.12
N ALA A 79 4.26 -4.77 10.40
CA ALA A 79 2.91 -4.42 10.83
C ALA A 79 2.61 -2.94 10.57
N CYS A 80 3.54 -2.03 10.88
CA CYS A 80 3.42 -0.60 10.58
C CYS A 80 3.25 -0.33 9.08
N ILE A 81 4.02 -1.02 8.21
CA ILE A 81 3.89 -0.89 6.76
C ILE A 81 2.52 -1.37 6.26
N ARG A 82 2.02 -2.52 6.77
CA ARG A 82 0.67 -3.01 6.41
C ARG A 82 -0.42 -2.04 6.86
N GLU A 83 -0.28 -1.44 8.03
CA GLU A 83 -1.21 -0.41 8.50
C GLU A 83 -1.17 0.83 7.60
N LEU A 84 0.01 1.23 7.14
CA LEU A 84 0.20 2.36 6.22
C LEU A 84 -0.51 2.13 4.89
N GLU A 85 -0.32 0.95 4.30
CA GLU A 85 -0.98 0.55 3.06
C GLU A 85 -2.51 0.49 3.24
N ALA A 86 -2.99 -0.08 4.35
CA ALA A 86 -4.41 -0.12 4.67
C ALA A 86 -5.00 1.29 4.85
N LEU A 87 -4.26 2.22 5.47
CA LEU A 87 -4.67 3.62 5.61
C LEU A 87 -4.80 4.28 4.24
N GLU A 88 -3.83 4.07 3.35
CA GLU A 88 -3.85 4.65 2.01
C GLU A 88 -4.97 4.06 1.15
N GLN A 89 -5.18 2.74 1.18
CA GLN A 89 -6.31 2.11 0.50
C GLN A 89 -7.67 2.59 1.08
N SER A 90 -7.74 2.86 2.38
CA SER A 90 -9.00 3.34 2.99
C SER A 90 -9.44 4.72 2.45
N LYS A 91 -8.49 5.54 1.99
CA LYS A 91 -8.72 6.86 1.38
C LYS A 91 -9.49 6.74 0.08
N THR A 92 -9.13 5.77 -0.76
CA THR A 92 -9.74 5.54 -2.06
C THR A 92 -11.00 4.68 -1.92
N SER A 93 -10.96 3.61 -1.14
CA SER A 93 -12.09 2.67 -0.98
C SER A 93 -13.37 3.35 -0.49
N LYS A 94 -13.29 4.22 0.54
CA LYS A 94 -14.48 4.94 1.04
C LYS A 94 -15.07 5.88 -0.01
N ALA A 95 -14.21 6.58 -0.75
CA ALA A 95 -14.63 7.48 -1.82
C ALA A 95 -15.24 6.72 -3.00
N SER A 96 -14.67 5.57 -3.36
CA SER A 96 -15.18 4.69 -4.42
C SER A 96 -16.54 4.10 -4.05
N ILE A 97 -16.70 3.58 -2.82
CA ILE A 97 -17.99 3.05 -2.34
C ILE A 97 -19.08 4.11 -2.41
N ALA A 98 -18.79 5.32 -1.92
CA ALA A 98 -19.75 6.42 -1.98
C ALA A 98 -20.10 6.81 -3.43
N ALA A 99 -19.12 6.87 -4.33
CA ALA A 99 -19.34 7.18 -5.74
C ALA A 99 -20.18 6.11 -6.44
N ILE A 100 -19.91 4.83 -6.19
CA ILE A 100 -20.66 3.69 -6.75
C ILE A 100 -22.11 3.71 -6.22
N ALA A 101 -22.31 3.94 -4.92
CA ALA A 101 -23.65 4.02 -4.34
C ALA A 101 -24.48 5.14 -4.97
N VAL A 102 -23.91 6.33 -5.15
CA VAL A 102 -24.59 7.46 -5.80
C VAL A 102 -24.88 7.15 -7.27
N GLY A 103 -23.94 6.51 -7.97
CA GLY A 103 -24.16 6.05 -9.35
C GLY A 103 -25.30 5.04 -9.46
N LEU A 104 -25.37 4.05 -8.55
CA LEU A 104 -26.45 3.07 -8.50
C LEU A 104 -27.82 3.73 -8.26
N VAL A 105 -27.88 4.70 -7.33
CA VAL A 105 -29.09 5.48 -7.09
C VAL A 105 -29.50 6.24 -8.36
N GLY A 106 -28.54 6.91 -9.03
CA GLY A 106 -28.79 7.58 -10.31
C GLY A 106 -29.34 6.64 -11.39
N THR A 107 -28.77 5.43 -11.52
CA THR A 107 -29.26 4.42 -12.47
C THR A 107 -30.66 3.92 -12.15
N ALA A 108 -31.02 3.79 -10.86
CA ALA A 108 -32.36 3.38 -10.44
C ALA A 108 -33.42 4.44 -10.79
N PHE A 109 -33.09 5.73 -10.60
CA PHE A 109 -33.94 6.84 -11.03
C PHE A 109 -34.14 6.86 -12.55
N LEU A 110 -33.08 6.59 -13.30
CA LEU A 110 -33.16 6.56 -14.76
C LEU A 110 -33.98 5.36 -15.27
N ALA A 111 -33.80 4.18 -14.68
CA ALA A 111 -34.66 3.03 -14.94
C ALA A 111 -36.14 3.34 -14.65
N GLY A 112 -36.43 3.95 -13.50
CA GLY A 112 -37.78 4.41 -13.16
C GLY A 112 -38.37 5.39 -14.17
N SER A 113 -37.55 6.30 -14.71
CA SER A 113 -37.99 7.23 -15.76
C SER A 113 -38.37 6.50 -17.05
N THR A 114 -37.62 5.46 -17.44
CA THR A 114 -37.94 4.66 -18.63
C THR A 114 -39.22 3.85 -18.47
N PHE A 115 -39.48 3.30 -17.27
CA PHE A 115 -40.74 2.60 -16.96
C PHE A 115 -41.95 3.55 -16.93
N ALA A 116 -41.76 4.80 -16.49
CA ALA A 116 -42.83 5.80 -16.47
C ALA A 116 -43.34 6.19 -17.88
N VAL A 117 -42.46 6.12 -18.89
CA VAL A 117 -42.80 6.39 -20.29
C VAL A 117 -43.44 5.19 -20.97
N THR A 118 -43.05 3.96 -20.60
CA THR A 118 -43.59 2.73 -21.22
C THR A 118 -44.90 2.25 -20.60
N HIS A 119 -45.31 2.80 -19.45
CA HIS A 119 -46.61 2.55 -18.83
C HIS A 119 -47.76 3.05 -19.71
N GLN A 120 -48.90 2.34 -19.72
CA GLN A 120 -50.13 2.78 -20.39
C GLN A 120 -51.22 3.06 -19.33
N PRO A 121 -51.76 4.31 -19.23
CA PRO A 121 -51.37 5.51 -19.96
C PRO A 121 -50.00 6.06 -19.52
N PRO A 122 -49.27 6.74 -20.43
CA PRO A 122 -47.91 7.22 -20.17
C PRO A 122 -47.88 8.34 -19.14
N MET A 123 -47.02 8.20 -18.13
CA MET A 123 -46.84 9.17 -17.05
C MET A 123 -45.62 10.07 -17.34
N ILE A 124 -45.73 10.89 -18.39
CA ILE A 124 -44.70 11.87 -18.80
C ILE A 124 -44.20 12.77 -17.64
N PRO A 125 -45.06 13.35 -16.76
CA PRO A 125 -44.57 14.20 -15.67
C PRO A 125 -43.69 13.42 -14.68
N LEU A 126 -43.99 12.14 -14.43
CA LEU A 126 -43.21 11.29 -13.54
C LEU A 126 -41.83 10.98 -14.14
N CYS A 127 -41.76 10.77 -15.46
CA CYS A 127 -40.50 10.59 -16.17
C CYS A 127 -39.57 11.80 -16.03
N ILE A 128 -40.08 13.02 -16.24
CA ILE A 128 -39.28 14.25 -16.14
C ILE A 128 -38.79 14.44 -14.69
N LEU A 129 -39.65 14.19 -13.71
CA LEU A 129 -39.30 14.29 -12.29
C LEU A 129 -38.19 13.31 -11.90
N LEU A 130 -38.17 12.08 -12.45
CA LEU A 130 -37.13 11.07 -12.18
C LEU A 130 -35.87 11.25 -13.03
N ALA A 131 -35.97 11.80 -14.24
CA ALA A 131 -34.82 11.97 -15.13
C ALA A 131 -33.79 12.99 -14.57
N ILE A 132 -34.27 14.09 -14.00
CA ILE A 132 -33.42 15.14 -13.40
C ILE A 132 -32.47 14.60 -12.32
N PRO A 133 -32.94 13.88 -11.27
CA PRO A 133 -32.06 13.27 -10.28
C PRO A 133 -31.23 12.12 -10.85
N GLY A 134 -31.69 11.42 -11.89
CA GLY A 134 -30.91 10.38 -12.58
C GLY A 134 -29.65 10.94 -13.23
N PHE A 135 -29.77 12.02 -14.00
CA PHE A 135 -28.62 12.68 -14.63
C PHE A 135 -27.68 13.33 -13.61
N LEU A 136 -28.23 13.98 -12.57
CA LEU A 136 -27.45 14.50 -11.45
C LEU A 136 -26.68 13.37 -10.75
N GLY A 137 -27.29 12.20 -10.58
CA GLY A 137 -26.69 11.01 -10.00
C GLY A 137 -25.46 10.47 -10.74
N TRP A 138 -25.25 10.85 -12.01
CA TRP A 138 -24.02 10.51 -12.75
C TRP A 138 -22.94 11.60 -12.73
N ILE A 139 -23.32 12.87 -12.57
CA ILE A 139 -22.36 13.99 -12.49
C ILE A 139 -21.78 14.13 -11.07
N VAL A 140 -22.62 13.95 -10.06
CA VAL A 140 -22.27 14.11 -8.63
C VAL A 140 -21.19 13.14 -8.12
N PRO A 141 -21.13 11.85 -8.52
CA PRO A 141 -20.09 10.92 -8.08
C PRO A 141 -18.67 11.40 -8.34
N TRP A 142 -18.41 12.01 -9.50
CA TRP A 142 -17.07 12.52 -9.85
C TRP A 142 -16.64 13.65 -8.90
N PHE A 143 -17.55 14.58 -8.61
CA PHE A 143 -17.28 15.69 -7.70
C PHE A 143 -17.14 15.21 -6.25
N LEU A 144 -18.04 14.32 -5.80
CA LEU A 144 -17.98 13.72 -4.46
C LEU A 144 -16.68 12.93 -4.24
N TYR A 145 -16.28 12.11 -5.22
CA TYR A 145 -15.02 11.36 -5.16
C TYR A 145 -13.84 12.33 -4.97
N ARG A 146 -13.74 13.35 -5.83
CA ARG A 146 -12.62 14.30 -5.78
C ARG A 146 -12.61 15.11 -4.48
N ALA A 147 -13.76 15.53 -3.97
CA ALA A 147 -13.86 16.27 -2.71
C ALA A 147 -13.54 15.39 -1.49
N MET A 148 -14.04 14.15 -1.47
CA MET A 148 -13.82 13.21 -0.37
C MET A 148 -12.36 12.76 -0.31
N VAL A 149 -11.75 12.46 -1.46
CA VAL A 149 -10.33 12.13 -1.56
C VAL A 149 -9.48 13.29 -1.05
N ARG A 150 -9.76 14.55 -1.41
CA ARG A 150 -9.00 15.71 -0.90
C ARG A 150 -9.12 15.86 0.62
N ARG A 151 -10.34 15.76 1.18
CA ARG A 151 -10.55 15.87 2.64
C ARG A 151 -9.85 14.74 3.39
N ARG A 152 -9.95 13.51 2.89
CA ARG A 152 -9.29 12.35 3.50
C ARG A 152 -7.78 12.39 3.32
N SER A 153 -7.26 12.92 2.20
CA SER A 153 -5.82 13.12 1.99
C SER A 153 -5.17 13.85 3.16
N ARG A 154 -5.71 15.00 3.57
CA ARG A 154 -5.13 15.82 4.64
C ARG A 154 -5.12 15.15 6.01
N VAL A 155 -6.12 14.30 6.29
CA VAL A 155 -6.19 13.57 7.57
C VAL A 155 -5.24 12.39 7.55
N VAL A 156 -5.22 11.65 6.44
CA VAL A 156 -4.33 10.51 6.24
C VAL A 156 -2.88 10.95 6.26
N GLU A 157 -2.54 12.08 5.61
CA GLU A 157 -1.19 12.65 5.59
C GLU A 157 -0.63 12.88 6.99
N LYS A 158 -1.41 13.48 7.90
CA LYS A 158 -0.99 13.66 9.30
C LYS A 158 -0.81 12.34 10.06
N LEU A 159 -1.62 11.33 9.77
CA LEU A 159 -1.50 10.01 10.40
C LEU A 159 -0.30 9.24 9.84
N LEU A 160 -0.05 9.40 8.55
CA LEU A 160 1.03 8.81 7.78
C LEU A 160 2.37 9.38 8.26
N GLU A 161 2.48 10.69 8.46
CA GLU A 161 3.66 11.33 9.07
C GLU A 161 4.00 10.75 10.45
N LYS A 162 2.99 10.55 11.32
CA LYS A 162 3.22 9.90 12.62
C LYS A 162 3.72 8.45 12.48
N LYS A 163 3.19 7.72 11.50
CA LYS A 163 3.60 6.33 11.22
C LYS A 163 5.02 6.25 10.65
N TYR A 164 5.43 7.23 9.84
CA TYR A 164 6.82 7.35 9.40
C TYR A 164 7.78 7.57 10.56
N ASN A 165 7.45 8.46 11.49
CA ASN A 165 8.30 8.67 12.67
C ASN A 165 8.43 7.40 13.53
N GLU A 166 7.33 6.65 13.68
CA GLU A 166 7.34 5.36 14.39
C GLU A 166 8.23 4.33 13.67
N ILE A 167 8.15 4.28 12.34
CA ILE A 167 9.02 3.44 11.50
C ILE A 167 10.50 3.83 11.69
N ASP A 168 10.84 5.11 11.66
CA ASP A 168 12.22 5.57 11.82
C ASP A 168 12.78 5.20 13.19
N GLU A 169 12.00 5.34 14.26
CA GLU A 169 12.41 4.94 15.61
C GLU A 169 12.67 3.42 15.71
N ILE A 170 11.83 2.62 15.06
CA ILE A 170 11.99 1.17 14.97
C ILE A 170 13.27 0.82 14.21
N CYS A 171 13.52 1.46 13.08
CA CYS A 171 14.67 1.17 12.25
C CYS A 171 15.98 1.61 12.95
N GLN A 172 15.96 2.75 13.66
CA GLN A 172 17.08 3.19 14.50
C GLN A 172 17.43 2.19 15.62
N LYS A 173 16.42 1.63 16.30
CA LYS A 173 16.62 0.56 17.29
C LYS A 173 17.19 -0.71 16.64
N GLY A 174 16.75 -1.03 15.42
CA GLY A 174 17.29 -2.15 14.63
C GLY A 174 18.78 -1.98 14.33
N HIS A 175 19.17 -0.79 13.87
CA HIS A 175 20.56 -0.45 13.58
C HIS A 175 21.46 -0.50 14.82
N GLN A 176 20.97 0.00 15.97
CA GLN A 176 21.68 -0.08 17.25
C GLN A 176 21.91 -1.52 17.74
N LEU A 177 21.03 -2.46 17.38
CA LEU A 177 21.18 -3.87 17.76
C LEU A 177 22.11 -4.66 16.84
N LEU A 178 22.44 -4.11 15.67
CA LEU A 178 23.37 -4.69 14.71
C LEU A 178 24.81 -4.20 14.88
N THR A 179 24.99 -2.98 15.41
CA THR A 179 26.28 -2.35 15.69
C THR A 179 26.78 -2.77 17.08
#